data_AF-A0A967VIT2-F1
#
_entry.id   AF-A0A967VIT2-F1
#
_cell.length_a   1.000
_cell.length_b   1.000
_cell.length_c   1.000
_cell.angle_alpha   90.00
_cell.angle_beta   90.00
_cell.angle_gamma   90.00
#
_symmetry.space_group_name_H-M   'P 1'
#
loop_
_entity.id
_entity.type
_entity.pdbx_description
1 polymer ?
#
loop_
_entity_poly.entity_id
_entity_poly.type
_entity_poly.pdbx_seq_one_letter_code
_entity_poly.pdbx_strand_id
1 'polypeptide(L)'
;PVNLVGVSAIDADPLEELAPADIDGLDAEIIDLRPARAWAAGHIPGSLSVPSRDDTAQYIGWVLPWNRPVVLVGEAEQVDEVRLKLARIGHDAVAGA
;
A
#
# COMPACT_ATOMS: atom_id res chain seq x y z
N PRO A 1 -14.36 12.24 -13.73
CA PRO A 1 -14.16 11.16 -12.73
C PRO A 1 -14.03 9.84 -13.49
N VAL A 2 -13.13 8.93 -13.09
CA VAL A 2 -12.84 7.69 -13.84
C VAL A 2 -14.08 6.82 -14.07
N ASN A 3 -15.08 6.92 -13.19
CA ASN A 3 -16.37 6.24 -13.32
C ASN A 3 -17.17 6.61 -14.58
N LEU A 4 -16.92 7.77 -15.20
CA LEU A 4 -17.64 8.22 -16.40
C LEU A 4 -17.11 7.61 -17.70
N VAL A 5 -15.85 7.16 -17.68
CA VAL A 5 -15.16 6.62 -18.86
C VAL A 5 -14.99 5.10 -18.79
N GLY A 6 -15.33 4.50 -17.64
CA GLY A 6 -15.07 3.09 -17.35
C GLY A 6 -13.62 2.90 -16.92
N VAL A 7 -13.41 2.01 -15.96
CA VAL A 7 -12.07 1.62 -15.49
C VAL A 7 -11.79 0.18 -15.93
N SER A 8 -10.52 -0.12 -16.19
CA SER A 8 -10.06 -1.49 -16.43
C SER A 8 -10.35 -2.38 -15.21
N ALA A 9 -10.37 -3.69 -15.42
CA ALA A 9 -10.42 -4.63 -14.31
C ALA A 9 -9.26 -4.40 -13.34
N ILE A 10 -9.49 -4.65 -12.05
CA ILE A 10 -8.45 -4.62 -11.03
C ILE A 10 -7.34 -5.58 -11.44
N ASP A 11 -6.11 -5.10 -11.43
CA ASP A 11 -4.93 -5.93 -11.63
C ASP A 11 -4.82 -6.93 -10.48
N ALA A 12 -4.83 -8.22 -10.83
CA ALA A 12 -4.76 -9.35 -9.91
C ALA A 12 -3.43 -10.10 -10.00
N ASP A 13 -2.48 -9.62 -10.81
CA ASP A 13 -1.16 -10.24 -10.90
C ASP A 13 -0.46 -10.17 -9.52
N PRO A 14 0.29 -11.21 -9.11
CA PRO A 14 1.00 -11.19 -7.83
C PRO A 14 1.87 -9.94 -7.70
N LEU A 15 1.90 -9.35 -6.50
CA LEU A 15 2.85 -8.28 -6.22
C LEU A 15 4.27 -8.83 -6.23
N GLU A 16 5.23 -8.03 -6.68
CA GLU A 16 6.65 -8.31 -6.51
C GLU A 16 6.99 -8.30 -5.02
N GLU A 17 7.62 -9.38 -4.55
CA GLU A 17 8.14 -9.48 -3.18
C GLU A 17 9.48 -8.74 -3.11
N LEU A 18 9.56 -7.71 -2.25
CA LEU A 18 10.72 -6.84 -2.12
C LEU A 18 11.47 -7.13 -0.82
N ALA A 19 12.77 -7.31 -0.91
CA ALA A 19 13.60 -7.30 0.29
C ALA A 19 13.78 -5.86 0.79
N PRO A 20 14.08 -5.64 2.10
CA PRO A 20 14.33 -4.30 2.62
C PRO A 20 15.44 -3.52 1.89
N ALA A 21 16.38 -4.23 1.25
CA ALA A 21 17.45 -3.64 0.46
C ALA A 21 16.99 -3.10 -0.91
N ASP A 22 15.87 -3.61 -1.43
CA ASP A 22 15.32 -3.22 -2.74
C ASP A 22 14.50 -1.93 -2.67
N ILE A 23 14.21 -1.46 -1.45
CA ILE A 23 13.35 -0.31 -1.19
C ILE A 23 14.08 1.01 -1.37
N ASP A 24 15.40 1.03 -1.17
CA ASP A 24 16.20 2.25 -1.25
C ASP A 24 16.20 2.82 -2.68
N GLY A 25 15.77 4.08 -2.82
CA GLY A 25 15.66 4.76 -4.12
C GLY A 25 14.40 4.44 -4.93
N LEU A 26 13.45 3.64 -4.42
CA LEU A 26 12.15 3.47 -5.06
C LEU A 26 11.35 4.79 -5.04
N ASP A 27 10.72 5.13 -6.16
CA ASP A 27 9.79 6.25 -6.23
C ASP A 27 8.38 5.84 -5.77
N ALA A 28 8.30 5.34 -4.54
CA ALA A 28 7.07 4.87 -3.91
C ALA A 28 7.00 5.31 -2.44
N GLU A 29 5.80 5.33 -1.87
CA GLU A 29 5.60 5.47 -0.44
C GLU A 29 5.58 4.10 0.24
N ILE A 30 6.30 3.94 1.34
CA ILE A 30 6.35 2.67 2.07
C ILE A 30 5.30 2.71 3.18
N ILE A 31 4.33 1.80 3.14
CA ILE A 31 3.25 1.71 4.11
C ILE A 31 3.40 0.43 4.92
N ASP A 32 3.65 0.57 6.22
CA ASP A 32 3.77 -0.54 7.16
C ASP A 32 2.42 -0.87 7.81
N LEU A 33 1.89 -2.05 7.47
CA LEU A 33 0.59 -2.57 7.90
C LEU A 33 0.66 -3.30 9.24
N ARG A 34 1.85 -3.51 9.78
CA ARG A 34 2.04 -4.20 11.06
C ARG A 34 1.46 -3.35 12.21
N PRO A 35 1.17 -3.96 13.38
CA PRO A 35 0.74 -3.21 14.54
C PRO A 35 1.71 -2.07 14.86
N ALA A 36 1.19 -0.88 15.19
CA ALA A 36 2.02 0.31 15.46
C ALA A 36 3.14 0.08 16.49
N ARG A 37 2.92 -0.82 17.46
CA ARG A 37 3.97 -1.23 18.43
C ARG A 37 5.17 -1.92 17.78
N ALA A 38 4.95 -2.72 16.73
CA ALA A 38 5.99 -3.43 16.00
C ALA A 38 6.78 -2.44 15.13
N TRP A 39 6.09 -1.53 14.43
CA TRP A 39 6.71 -0.42 13.71
C TRP A 39 7.55 0.46 14.65
N ALA A 40 7.02 0.82 15.82
CA ALA A 40 7.74 1.63 16.81
C ALA A 40 8.97 0.92 17.40
N ALA A 41 8.97 -0.42 17.46
CA ALA A 41 10.13 -1.21 17.89
C ALA A 41 11.21 -1.31 16.80
N GLY A 42 10.84 -1.15 15.53
CA GLY A 42 11.75 -1.13 14.39
C GLY A 42 10.99 -1.10 13.05
N HIS A 43 11.39 -0.18 12.17
CA HIS A 43 10.77 0.04 10.88
C HIS A 43 11.78 0.48 9.82
N ILE A 44 11.36 0.41 8.55
CA ILE A 44 12.14 0.92 7.42
C ILE A 44 12.13 2.46 7.48
N PRO A 45 13.30 3.13 7.46
CA PRO A 45 13.36 4.59 7.48
C PRO A 45 12.51 5.22 6.39
N GLY A 46 11.71 6.22 6.74
CA GLY A 46 10.78 6.89 5.82
C GLY A 46 9.44 6.18 5.62
N SER A 47 9.22 4.98 6.18
CA SER A 47 7.90 4.33 6.13
C SER A 47 6.85 5.02 7.01
N LEU A 48 5.60 4.95 6.58
CA LEU A 48 4.42 5.38 7.34
C LEU A 48 3.79 4.17 8.04
N SER A 49 3.50 4.31 9.34
CA SER A 49 2.71 3.30 10.05
C SER A 49 1.22 3.49 9.79
N VAL A 50 0.61 2.53 9.08
CA VAL A 50 -0.84 2.47 8.85
C VAL A 50 -1.31 1.04 9.12
N PRO A 51 -1.55 0.68 10.40
CA PRO A 51 -1.89 -0.69 10.76
C PRO A 51 -3.12 -1.21 10.01
N SER A 52 -3.08 -2.47 9.55
CA SER A 52 -4.21 -3.08 8.82
C SER A 52 -5.47 -3.13 9.68
N ARG A 53 -6.47 -2.38 9.22
CA ARG A 53 -7.82 -2.14 9.77
C ARG A 53 -8.82 -1.92 8.64
N ASP A 54 -10.09 -1.76 8.97
CA ASP A 54 -11.16 -1.51 7.99
C ASP A 54 -11.02 -0.16 7.26
N ASP A 55 -10.44 0.84 7.93
CA ASP A 55 -10.25 2.20 7.44
C ASP A 55 -8.87 2.46 6.79
N THR A 56 -8.01 1.44 6.68
CA THR A 56 -6.63 1.56 6.15
C THR A 56 -6.59 2.29 4.81
N ALA A 57 -7.39 1.85 3.84
CA ALA A 57 -7.39 2.45 2.50
C ALA A 57 -7.88 3.90 2.52
N GLN A 58 -8.86 4.22 3.37
CA GLN A 58 -9.33 5.59 3.55
C GLN A 58 -8.23 6.49 4.12
N TYR A 59 -7.48 6.00 5.10
CA TYR A 59 -6.35 6.74 5.66
C TYR A 59 -5.24 6.97 4.62
N ILE A 60 -4.85 5.92 3.88
CA ILE A 60 -3.86 6.03 2.79
C ILE A 60 -4.33 7.05 1.75
N GLY A 61 -5.58 6.98 1.30
CA GLY A 61 -6.15 7.90 0.32
C GLY A 61 -6.29 9.36 0.80
N TRP A 62 -6.22 9.61 2.10
CA TRP A 62 -6.19 10.98 2.66
C TRP A 62 -4.79 11.55 2.79
N VAL A 63 -3.81 10.71 3.13
CA VAL A 63 -2.44 11.14 3.43
C VAL A 63 -1.61 11.26 2.16
N LEU A 64 -1.82 10.37 1.17
CA LEU A 64 -0.99 10.33 -0.02
C LEU A 64 -1.52 11.21 -1.15
N PRO A 65 -0.62 11.80 -1.96
CA PRO A 65 -1.00 12.38 -3.24
C PRO A 65 -1.70 11.36 -4.13
N TRP A 66 -2.62 11.84 -4.97
CA TRP A 66 -3.28 11.00 -5.96
C TRP A 66 -2.26 10.27 -6.86
N ASN A 67 -2.46 8.97 -7.09
CA ASN A 67 -1.59 8.10 -7.88
C ASN A 67 -0.13 7.98 -7.36
N ARG A 68 0.18 8.30 -6.11
CA ARG A 68 1.51 7.99 -5.54
C ARG A 68 1.64 6.46 -5.43
N PRO A 69 2.65 5.81 -6.05
CA PRO A 69 2.83 4.37 -5.88
C PRO A 69 3.10 4.02 -4.43
N VAL A 70 2.59 2.87 -3.97
CA VAL A 70 2.82 2.37 -2.61
C VAL A 70 3.50 1.01 -2.61
N VAL A 71 4.35 0.77 -1.62
CA VAL A 71 4.87 -0.55 -1.24
C VAL A 71 4.26 -0.92 0.10
N LEU A 72 3.67 -2.12 0.22
CA LEU A 72 2.93 -2.56 1.40
C LEU A 72 3.73 -3.55 2.22
N VAL A 73 4.12 -3.20 3.45
CA VAL A 73 4.88 -4.08 4.33
C VAL A 73 3.95 -4.76 5.32
N GLY A 74 3.84 -6.08 5.26
CA GLY A 74 3.00 -6.86 6.16
C GLY A 74 2.97 -8.35 5.79
N GLU A 75 2.12 -9.11 6.48
CA GLU A 75 1.85 -10.50 6.09
C GLU A 75 1.05 -10.54 4.78
N ALA A 76 1.22 -11.61 3.99
CA ALA A 76 0.61 -11.74 2.66
C ALA A 76 -0.91 -11.48 2.66
N GLU A 77 -1.63 -12.03 3.64
CA GLU A 77 -3.08 -11.83 3.75
C GLU A 77 -3.46 -10.37 4.02
N GLN A 78 -2.64 -9.65 4.81
CA GLN A 78 -2.87 -8.24 5.10
C GLN A 78 -2.64 -7.38 3.86
N VAL A 79 -1.57 -7.70 3.12
CA VAL A 79 -1.21 -7.02 1.87
C VAL A 79 -2.31 -7.20 0.84
N ASP A 80 -2.80 -8.43 0.63
CA ASP A 80 -3.87 -8.73 -0.33
C ASP A 80 -5.18 -8.01 0.03
N GLU A 81 -5.55 -8.03 1.32
CA GLU A 81 -6.75 -7.35 1.80
C GLU A 81 -6.66 -5.83 1.58
N VAL A 82 -5.53 -5.22 1.92
CA VAL A 82 -5.31 -3.77 1.78
C VAL A 82 -5.21 -3.38 0.31
N ARG A 83 -4.51 -4.15 -0.53
CA ARG A 83 -4.45 -3.95 -1.98
C ARG A 83 -5.85 -3.90 -2.59
N LEU A 84 -6.71 -4.86 -2.22
CA LEU A 84 -8.10 -4.89 -2.70
C LEU A 84 -8.90 -3.68 -2.21
N LYS A 85 -8.71 -3.25 -0.96
CA LYS A 85 -9.36 -2.04 -0.40
C LYS A 85 -8.90 -0.76 -1.11
N LEU A 86 -7.62 -0.66 -1.46
CA LEU A 86 -7.05 0.46 -2.21
C LEU A 86 -7.62 0.55 -3.63
N ALA A 87 -7.71 -0.57 -4.33
CA ALA A 87 -8.33 -0.62 -5.67
C ALA A 87 -9.80 -0.14 -5.64
N ARG A 88 -10.56 -0.44 -4.58
CA ARG A 88 -11.96 0.00 -4.43
C ARG A 88 -12.12 1.52 -4.30
N ILE A 89 -11.08 2.22 -3.86
CA ILE A 89 -11.07 3.69 -3.80
C ILE A 89 -10.34 4.32 -5.01
N GLY A 90 -9.94 3.49 -5.99
CA GLY A 90 -9.23 3.93 -7.20
C GLY A 90 -7.75 4.18 -7.01
N HIS A 91 -7.14 3.60 -5.97
CA HIS A 91 -5.70 3.66 -5.74
C HIS A 91 -5.02 2.37 -6.23
N ASP A 92 -4.81 2.27 -7.54
CA ASP A 92 -4.36 1.02 -8.19
C ASP A 92 -2.83 0.85 -8.20
N ALA A 93 -2.08 1.90 -7.88
CA ALA A 93 -0.61 1.90 -7.94
C ALA A 93 0.03 1.24 -6.71
N VAL A 94 -0.04 -0.09 -6.61
CA VAL A 94 0.71 -0.88 -5.63
C VAL A 94 1.91 -1.51 -6.34
N ALA A 95 3.12 -1.06 -5.99
CA ALA A 95 4.35 -1.38 -6.70
C ALA A 95 5.03 -2.68 -6.21
N GLY A 96 4.70 -3.13 -5.00
CA GLY A 96 5.29 -4.33 -4.40
C GLY A 96 4.87 -4.51 -2.94
N ALA A 97 5.37 -5.58 -2.32
CA ALA A 97 5.12 -5.93 -0.94
C ALA A 97 6.38 -6.43 -0.23
#